data_AF-A0A7S0CUA8-F1
#
_entry.id   AF-A0A7S0CUA8-F1
#
_cell.length_a   1.000
_cell.length_b   1.000
_cell.length_c   1.000
_cell.angle_alpha   90.00
_cell.angle_beta   90.00
_cell.angle_gamma   90.00
#
_symmetry.space_group_name_H-M   'P 1'
#
loop_
_entity.id
_entity.type
_entity.pdbx_description
1 polymer ?
#
loop_
_entity_poly.entity_id
_entity_poly.type
_entity_poly.pdbx_seq_one_letter_code
_entity_poly.pdbx_strand_id
1 'polypeptide(L)'
;RAQSMVTAVGWLTLLLATSFASRIPLKIISMSSTRYTGLSGVRRGQSRVSDAEKERGRVRAEPRQHGGRGGPVVMWFRRDLRVEDNRALVKAAEAKHGIIPLFVWSPEEERESAPGAAARVWLRAVLEDLNKTLTERYSNPLIVRTAASAAEALGQVIKETGATRIIFNKVHEPSIIERDKNLLGKLHTIFQDSGLVAEIDQVDGSHVLYTPKMIEMPVGQYRGGHWGTLTPFMRSIAKLPKPKRPIPPPRTLPRAEVNLSSSAIEQTIVHWDGEWGDKNSPMRWGGPVSKWESDMMGRWGSDAGTEYGGRERMRMFLEIDLGRYEATRSNADIRAELSSHGHSPVSVLSPYLRWGQMYKMEMYITRVLSTG
;
A
#
# COMPACT_ATOMS: atom_id res chain seq x y z
N ARG A 1 -61.03 9.28 -32.82
CA ARG A 1 -60.03 9.52 -33.90
C ARG A 1 -58.99 10.48 -33.35
N ALA A 2 -58.08 9.91 -32.56
CA ALA A 2 -56.98 10.56 -31.88
C ALA A 2 -55.73 9.83 -32.35
N GLN A 3 -55.05 10.39 -33.35
CA GLN A 3 -53.79 9.91 -33.91
C GLN A 3 -53.26 10.95 -34.90
N SER A 4 -52.92 12.15 -34.42
CA SER A 4 -52.22 13.17 -35.22
C SER A 4 -51.68 14.38 -34.43
N MET A 5 -51.36 14.22 -33.13
CA MET A 5 -50.85 15.35 -32.30
C MET A 5 -49.59 15.05 -31.46
N VAL A 6 -48.79 14.03 -31.80
CA VAL A 6 -47.58 13.67 -31.02
C VAL A 6 -46.26 13.90 -31.78
N THR A 7 -46.28 14.31 -33.04
CA THR A 7 -45.04 14.46 -33.85
C THR A 7 -44.50 15.88 -34.02
N ALA A 8 -45.05 16.89 -33.32
CA ALA A 8 -44.66 18.30 -33.52
C ALA A 8 -43.79 18.92 -32.41
N VAL A 9 -43.47 18.20 -31.32
CA VAL A 9 -42.64 18.74 -30.22
C VAL A 9 -41.21 18.13 -30.21
N GLY A 10 -40.93 17.15 -31.06
CA GLY A 10 -39.66 16.40 -31.06
C GLY A 10 -38.52 16.96 -31.93
N TRP A 11 -38.71 18.05 -32.66
CA TRP A 11 -37.72 18.55 -33.63
C TRP A 11 -37.18 19.97 -33.33
N LEU A 12 -37.56 20.59 -32.21
CA LEU A 12 -37.12 21.96 -31.89
C LEU A 12 -36.06 22.07 -30.77
N THR A 13 -35.64 20.96 -30.15
CA THR A 13 -34.60 20.95 -29.10
C THR A 13 -33.22 20.46 -29.59
N LEU A 14 -33.09 20.06 -30.86
CA LEU A 14 -31.84 19.54 -31.42
C LEU A 14 -31.00 20.57 -32.21
N LEU A 15 -31.38 21.86 -32.20
CA LEU A 15 -30.71 22.92 -32.99
C LEU A 15 -30.16 24.09 -32.16
N LEU A 16 -30.08 23.96 -30.83
CA LEU A 16 -29.55 25.00 -29.93
C LEU A 16 -28.38 24.54 -29.03
N ALA A 17 -27.81 23.35 -29.26
CA ALA A 17 -26.65 22.85 -28.49
C ALA A 17 -25.35 22.74 -29.31
N THR A 18 -25.29 23.35 -30.50
CA THR A 18 -24.10 23.36 -31.37
C THR A 18 -23.59 24.77 -31.61
N SER A 19 -23.38 25.58 -30.56
CA SER A 19 -22.55 26.78 -30.66
C SER A 19 -22.22 27.38 -29.29
N PHE A 20 -21.47 26.69 -28.42
CA PHE A 20 -20.68 27.35 -27.36
C PHE A 20 -19.63 26.40 -26.79
N ALA A 21 -18.54 26.18 -27.53
CA ALA A 21 -17.30 25.63 -26.99
C ALA A 21 -16.13 26.35 -27.65
N SER A 22 -16.00 27.63 -27.31
CA SER A 22 -14.85 28.47 -27.63
C SER A 22 -13.61 27.97 -26.89
N ARG A 23 -12.63 27.53 -27.67
CA ARG A 23 -11.17 27.69 -27.51
C ARG A 23 -10.69 28.12 -26.11
N ILE A 24 -10.08 27.19 -25.38
CA ILE A 24 -9.08 27.50 -24.34
C ILE A 24 -7.79 26.75 -24.72
N PRO A 25 -6.65 27.44 -24.93
CA PRO A 25 -5.41 26.77 -25.24
C PRO A 25 -4.82 26.12 -23.98
N LEU A 26 -4.61 24.79 -24.03
CA LEU A 26 -3.82 24.06 -23.04
C LEU A 26 -2.35 24.50 -23.15
N LYS A 27 -1.88 25.25 -22.15
CA LYS A 27 -0.47 25.58 -21.97
C LYS A 27 0.25 24.34 -21.46
N ILE A 28 0.97 23.66 -22.36
CA ILE A 28 1.94 22.62 -22.01
C ILE A 28 3.09 23.30 -21.26
N ILE A 29 3.15 23.11 -19.94
CA ILE A 29 4.33 23.51 -19.15
C ILE A 29 5.31 22.33 -19.21
N SER A 30 6.25 22.45 -20.15
CA SER A 30 7.51 21.71 -20.14
C SER A 30 8.35 22.20 -18.95
N MET A 31 8.61 21.32 -17.98
CA MET A 31 9.68 21.56 -16.99
C MET A 31 10.95 20.88 -17.48
N SER A 32 11.75 21.66 -18.20
CA SER A 32 13.12 21.35 -18.58
C SER A 32 14.03 21.24 -17.36
N SER A 33 14.89 20.23 -17.41
CA SER A 33 16.01 19.97 -16.51
C SER A 33 16.93 21.18 -16.37
N THR A 34 17.13 21.65 -15.13
CA THR A 34 18.21 22.59 -14.83
C THR A 34 19.40 21.84 -14.27
N ARG A 35 20.41 21.69 -15.13
CA ARG A 35 21.77 21.29 -14.77
C ARG A 35 22.37 22.37 -13.85
N TYR A 36 22.87 21.97 -12.68
CA TYR A 36 23.77 22.80 -11.89
C TYR A 36 25.21 22.40 -12.22
N THR A 37 25.90 23.26 -12.96
CA THR A 37 27.34 23.21 -13.17
C THR A 37 28.04 24.13 -12.17
N GLY A 38 28.99 23.56 -11.42
CA GLY A 38 30.29 24.14 -11.08
C GLY A 38 30.34 25.36 -10.16
N LEU A 39 31.10 25.22 -9.07
CA LEU A 39 32.22 26.12 -8.80
C LEU A 39 33.19 25.44 -7.83
N SER A 40 34.34 25.09 -8.38
CA SER A 40 35.53 24.57 -7.73
C SER A 40 36.26 25.70 -7.00
N GLY A 41 36.48 25.53 -5.70
CA GLY A 41 37.34 26.37 -4.87
C GLY A 41 38.55 25.58 -4.40
N VAL A 42 39.65 25.67 -5.15
CA VAL A 42 40.97 25.15 -4.79
C VAL A 42 41.64 26.09 -3.79
N ARG A 43 42.09 25.60 -2.64
CA ARG A 43 43.24 26.18 -1.91
C ARG A 43 44.14 25.08 -1.35
N ARG A 44 45.38 25.08 -1.83
CA ARG A 44 46.56 24.37 -1.30
C ARG A 44 47.16 25.14 -0.12
N GLY A 45 47.81 24.40 0.79
CA GLY A 45 48.81 24.91 1.74
C GLY A 45 49.16 23.85 2.78
N GLN A 46 50.12 22.96 2.47
CA GLN A 46 51.41 22.77 3.18
C GLN A 46 51.28 22.34 4.66
N SER A 47 51.42 21.05 4.97
CA SER A 47 52.67 20.32 5.28
C SER A 47 53.32 20.69 6.62
N ARG A 48 53.37 19.73 7.55
CA ARG A 48 54.55 19.46 8.38
C ARG A 48 54.52 18.02 8.91
N VAL A 49 55.73 17.47 8.96
CA VAL A 49 56.16 16.10 9.27
C VAL A 49 56.40 15.95 10.77
N SER A 50 56.47 14.68 11.21
CA SER A 50 56.95 14.11 12.49
C SER A 50 55.80 13.60 13.37
N ASP A 51 55.77 12.38 13.91
CA ASP A 51 56.83 11.43 14.24
C ASP A 51 56.35 9.98 14.07
N ALA A 52 57.24 9.11 13.62
CA ALA A 52 57.10 7.67 13.75
C ALA A 52 57.54 7.22 15.16
N GLU A 53 56.99 6.09 15.59
CA GLU A 53 57.42 5.25 16.72
C GLU A 53 56.98 5.65 18.13
N LYS A 54 55.79 5.15 18.52
CA LYS A 54 55.58 4.35 19.74
C LYS A 54 54.12 3.91 19.83
N GLU A 55 53.91 2.60 19.67
CA GLU A 55 53.01 1.74 20.46
C GLU A 55 52.60 0.51 19.63
N ARG A 56 53.44 -0.53 19.74
CA ARG A 56 53.00 -1.89 19.51
C ARG A 56 52.03 -2.27 20.63
N GLY A 57 50.90 -2.87 20.28
CA GLY A 57 50.09 -3.66 21.20
C GLY A 57 48.82 -3.01 21.75
N ARG A 58 47.89 -2.61 20.89
CA ARG A 58 46.45 -2.58 21.22
C ARG A 58 45.67 -3.03 19.99
N VAL A 59 44.96 -4.15 20.10
CA VAL A 59 43.91 -4.54 19.17
C VAL A 59 42.93 -3.38 19.12
N ARG A 60 42.92 -2.64 18.01
CA ARG A 60 42.02 -1.52 17.79
C ARG A 60 40.64 -2.11 17.54
N ALA A 61 39.86 -2.33 18.60
CA ALA A 61 38.43 -2.50 18.47
C ALA A 61 37.92 -1.29 17.70
N GLU A 62 37.32 -1.53 16.53
CA GLU A 62 36.68 -0.47 15.78
C GLU A 62 35.72 0.29 16.68
N PRO A 63 35.66 1.63 16.59
CA PRO A 63 34.70 2.39 17.37
C PRO A 63 33.30 2.02 16.84
N ARG A 64 32.58 1.18 17.59
CA ARG A 64 31.13 1.04 17.46
C ARG A 64 30.54 2.41 17.74
N GLN A 65 30.33 3.21 16.70
CA GLN A 65 29.67 4.50 16.83
C GLN A 65 28.21 4.25 17.20
N HIS A 66 27.96 4.15 18.50
CA HIS A 66 26.64 4.35 19.09
C HIS A 66 26.32 5.85 19.06
N GLY A 67 25.96 6.33 17.87
CA GLY A 67 25.47 7.69 17.67
C GLY A 67 23.95 7.73 17.78
N GLY A 68 23.45 7.96 18.99
CA GLY A 68 22.02 8.22 19.28
C GLY A 68 21.38 7.12 20.15
N ARG A 69 20.77 7.51 21.29
CA ARG A 69 20.08 6.61 22.24
C ARG A 69 18.77 6.04 21.67
N GLY A 70 18.83 5.27 20.59
CA GLY A 70 17.68 4.59 20.00
C GLY A 70 18.12 3.60 18.92
N GLY A 71 17.60 2.38 18.98
CA GLY A 71 17.88 1.32 18.01
C GLY A 71 17.13 1.53 16.69
N PRO A 72 17.28 0.60 15.73
CA PRO A 72 16.52 0.63 14.49
C PRO A 72 15.01 0.71 14.69
N VAL A 73 14.30 1.23 13.68
CA VAL A 73 12.83 1.22 13.61
C VAL A 73 12.39 0.11 12.66
N VAL A 74 11.54 -0.79 13.13
CA VAL A 74 10.83 -1.73 12.27
C VAL A 74 9.63 -1.02 11.66
N MET A 75 9.64 -0.84 10.34
CA MET A 75 8.47 -0.44 9.56
C MET A 75 7.76 -1.71 9.09
N TRP A 76 6.69 -2.09 9.79
CA TRP A 76 5.98 -3.32 9.52
C TRP A 76 4.83 -3.10 8.53
N PHE A 77 5.04 -3.58 7.30
CA PHE A 77 4.06 -3.63 6.23
C PHE A 77 3.10 -4.80 6.41
N ARG A 78 1.82 -4.56 6.17
CA ARG A 78 0.76 -5.55 6.34
C ARG A 78 -0.14 -5.60 5.10
N ARG A 79 -1.28 -4.90 5.14
CA ARG A 79 -2.24 -4.80 4.03
C ARG A 79 -2.11 -3.47 3.28
N ASP A 80 -1.03 -2.75 3.51
CA ASP A 80 -0.68 -1.41 3.04
C ASP A 80 0.61 -1.44 2.22
N LEU A 81 0.66 -2.36 1.26
CA LEU A 81 1.87 -2.71 0.50
C LEU A 81 2.15 -1.68 -0.61
N ARG A 82 2.41 -0.44 -0.20
CA ARG A 82 2.71 0.71 -1.06
C ARG A 82 3.67 1.68 -0.36
N VAL A 83 4.39 2.47 -1.15
CA VAL A 83 5.23 3.56 -0.63
C VAL A 83 4.52 4.92 -0.68
N GLU A 84 3.63 5.14 -1.65
CA GLU A 84 2.85 6.37 -1.73
C GLU A 84 1.74 6.42 -0.69
N ASP A 85 1.50 7.60 -0.12
CA ASP A 85 0.49 7.81 0.92
C ASP A 85 0.55 6.78 2.08
N ASN A 86 1.75 6.32 2.43
CA ASN A 86 1.91 5.45 3.59
C ASN A 86 2.35 6.28 4.81
N ARG A 87 1.39 6.61 5.68
CA ARG A 87 1.64 7.42 6.89
C ARG A 87 2.58 6.75 7.89
N ALA A 88 2.48 5.44 8.07
CA ALA A 88 3.42 4.70 8.90
C ALA A 88 4.85 4.78 8.32
N LEU A 89 5.00 4.66 6.99
CA LEU A 89 6.30 4.79 6.33
C LEU A 89 6.89 6.19 6.47
N VAL A 90 6.08 7.24 6.29
CA VAL A 90 6.52 8.63 6.48
C VAL A 90 6.91 8.88 7.93
N LYS A 91 6.12 8.41 8.90
CA LYS A 91 6.44 8.50 10.33
C LYS A 91 7.73 7.75 10.69
N ALA A 92 7.97 6.59 10.06
CA ALA A 92 9.20 5.84 10.23
C ALA A 92 10.40 6.63 9.69
N ALA A 93 10.30 7.22 8.49
CA ALA A 93 11.37 8.06 7.93
C ALA A 93 11.68 9.28 8.81
N GLU A 94 10.67 9.86 9.46
CA GLU A 94 10.82 11.00 10.40
C GLU A 94 11.50 10.62 11.71
N ALA A 95 11.56 9.34 12.07
CA ALA A 95 12.22 8.88 13.30
C ALA A 95 13.75 9.10 13.29
N LYS A 96 14.36 9.31 12.11
CA LYS A 96 15.82 9.53 11.93
C LYS A 96 16.72 8.41 12.46
N HIS A 97 16.19 7.19 12.58
CA HIS A 97 16.95 5.97 12.84
C HIS A 97 16.98 5.08 11.59
N GLY A 98 17.86 4.07 11.59
CA GLY A 98 17.86 3.06 10.54
C GLY A 98 16.53 2.31 10.50
N ILE A 99 15.93 2.20 9.32
CA ILE A 99 14.63 1.56 9.10
C ILE A 99 14.83 0.15 8.57
N ILE A 100 14.06 -0.77 9.12
CA ILE A 100 13.92 -2.16 8.67
C ILE A 100 12.51 -2.31 8.08
N PRO A 101 12.36 -2.29 6.73
CA PRO A 101 11.11 -2.62 6.07
C PRO A 101 10.84 -4.11 6.28
N LEU A 102 9.74 -4.45 6.96
CA LEU A 102 9.42 -5.83 7.32
C LEU A 102 8.03 -6.21 6.83
N PHE A 103 7.91 -7.36 6.20
CA PHE A 103 6.67 -8.08 6.00
C PHE A 103 6.72 -9.43 6.73
N VAL A 104 5.63 -9.80 7.40
CA VAL A 104 5.53 -11.08 8.10
C VAL A 104 4.42 -11.91 7.48
N TRP A 105 4.77 -13.12 7.05
CA TRP A 105 3.87 -14.15 6.56
C TRP A 105 3.56 -15.14 7.69
N SER A 106 2.31 -15.13 8.15
CA SER A 106 1.82 -15.99 9.24
C SER A 106 0.40 -16.49 8.95
N PRO A 107 0.21 -17.35 7.94
CA PRO A 107 -1.12 -17.84 7.56
C PRO A 107 -1.81 -18.63 8.69
N GLU A 108 -1.06 -19.27 9.59
CA GLU A 108 -1.58 -19.99 10.76
C GLU A 108 -2.27 -19.05 11.76
N GLU A 109 -1.74 -17.82 11.90
CA GLU A 109 -2.33 -16.78 12.74
C GLU A 109 -3.64 -16.24 12.14
N GLU A 110 -3.77 -16.26 10.80
CA GLU A 110 -4.96 -15.79 10.10
C GLU A 110 -6.09 -16.84 10.02
N ARG A 111 -5.80 -18.13 10.21
CA ARG A 111 -6.77 -19.24 10.22
C ARG A 111 -7.72 -19.18 9.00
N GLU A 112 -9.03 -19.13 9.23
CA GLU A 112 -10.07 -19.03 8.18
C GLU A 112 -9.98 -17.75 7.34
N SER A 113 -9.32 -16.71 7.86
CA SER A 113 -9.10 -15.45 7.14
C SER A 113 -7.82 -15.45 6.28
N ALA A 114 -7.03 -16.54 6.32
CA ALA A 114 -5.82 -16.66 5.52
C ALA A 114 -6.15 -16.55 4.03
N PRO A 115 -5.30 -15.89 3.22
CA PRO A 115 -5.56 -15.73 1.81
C PRO A 115 -5.54 -17.08 1.10
N GLY A 116 -6.58 -17.33 0.29
CA GLY A 116 -6.63 -18.47 -0.61
C GLY A 116 -5.70 -18.33 -1.82
N ALA A 117 -5.78 -19.30 -2.72
CA ALA A 117 -4.81 -19.50 -3.80
C ALA A 117 -4.54 -18.27 -4.68
N ALA A 118 -5.58 -17.75 -5.33
CA ALA A 118 -5.48 -16.58 -6.20
C ALA A 118 -4.98 -15.33 -5.44
N ALA A 119 -5.37 -15.20 -4.17
CA ALA A 119 -4.94 -14.09 -3.34
C ALA A 119 -3.45 -14.17 -2.97
N ARG A 120 -2.89 -15.38 -2.79
CA ARG A 120 -1.45 -15.61 -2.57
C ARG A 120 -0.63 -15.30 -3.82
N VAL A 121 -1.09 -15.73 -4.99
CA VAL A 121 -0.44 -15.39 -6.27
C VAL A 121 -0.42 -13.89 -6.50
N TRP A 122 -1.52 -13.20 -6.20
CA TRP A 122 -1.56 -11.74 -6.25
C TRP A 122 -0.59 -11.12 -5.24
N LEU A 123 -0.63 -11.57 -3.97
CA LEU A 123 0.24 -11.08 -2.90
C LEU A 123 1.73 -11.21 -3.24
N ARG A 124 2.14 -12.31 -3.88
CA ARG A 124 3.51 -12.49 -4.39
C ARG A 124 3.92 -11.31 -5.27
N ALA A 125 3.11 -11.00 -6.29
CA ALA A 125 3.38 -9.87 -7.19
C ALA A 125 3.42 -8.52 -6.45
N VAL A 126 2.53 -8.33 -5.46
CA VAL A 126 2.55 -7.11 -4.63
C VAL A 126 3.84 -6.95 -3.84
N LEU A 127 4.34 -8.02 -3.22
CA LEU A 127 5.57 -7.95 -2.45
C LEU A 127 6.81 -7.82 -3.33
N GLU A 128 6.81 -8.43 -4.52
CA GLU A 128 7.85 -8.24 -5.52
C GLU A 128 7.94 -6.77 -5.95
N ASP A 129 6.80 -6.14 -6.26
CA ASP A 129 6.73 -4.73 -6.62
C ASP A 129 7.17 -3.80 -5.46
N LEU A 130 6.70 -4.08 -4.24
CA LEU A 130 7.10 -3.31 -3.06
C LEU A 130 8.61 -3.45 -2.79
N ASN A 131 9.15 -4.68 -2.84
CA ASN A 131 10.58 -4.93 -2.63
C ASN A 131 11.43 -4.23 -3.69
N LYS A 132 11.03 -4.32 -4.96
CA LYS A 132 11.67 -3.61 -6.07
C LYS A 132 11.67 -2.10 -5.82
N THR A 133 10.51 -1.53 -5.51
CA THR A 133 10.35 -0.09 -5.25
C THR A 133 11.22 0.37 -4.09
N LEU A 134 11.24 -0.37 -2.98
CA LEU A 134 12.05 -0.03 -1.82
C LEU A 134 13.57 -0.14 -2.11
N THR A 135 13.97 -1.15 -2.89
CA THR A 135 15.37 -1.36 -3.30
C THR A 135 15.84 -0.25 -4.24
N GLU A 136 15.10 0.01 -5.32
CA GLU A 136 15.48 0.97 -6.35
C GLU A 136 15.43 2.41 -5.82
N ARG A 137 14.43 2.74 -5.00
CA ARG A 137 14.23 4.11 -4.52
C ARG A 137 15.04 4.46 -3.28
N TYR A 138 15.23 3.52 -2.38
CA TYR A 138 15.82 3.79 -1.07
C TYR A 138 17.04 2.93 -0.73
N SER A 139 17.44 2.00 -1.62
CA SER A 139 18.51 1.02 -1.34
C SER A 139 18.26 0.21 -0.06
N ASN A 140 16.99 0.00 0.27
CA ASN A 140 16.54 -0.66 1.50
C ASN A 140 15.51 -1.75 1.17
N PRO A 141 15.95 -2.98 0.84
CA PRO A 141 15.05 -4.05 0.40
C PRO A 141 14.07 -4.46 1.50
N LEU A 142 12.96 -5.08 1.10
CA LEU A 142 11.98 -5.64 2.01
C LEU A 142 12.53 -6.90 2.68
N ILE A 143 12.47 -6.95 4.01
CA ILE A 143 12.71 -8.18 4.77
C ILE A 143 11.39 -8.94 4.88
N VAL A 144 11.41 -10.22 4.52
CA VAL A 144 10.28 -11.13 4.65
C VAL A 144 10.61 -12.17 5.71
N ARG A 145 9.69 -12.35 6.66
CA ARG A 145 9.75 -13.40 7.69
C ARG A 145 8.56 -14.32 7.59
N THR A 146 8.79 -15.60 7.82
CA THR A 146 7.74 -16.62 7.97
C THR A 146 7.76 -17.09 9.42
N ALA A 147 6.61 -17.06 10.09
CA ALA A 147 6.49 -17.51 11.48
C ALA A 147 5.05 -17.89 11.80
N ALA A 148 4.85 -18.67 12.86
CA ALA A 148 3.50 -19.06 13.30
C ALA A 148 2.68 -17.87 13.81
N SER A 149 3.33 -16.77 14.21
CA SER A 149 2.65 -15.52 14.58
C SER A 149 3.50 -14.28 14.31
N ALA A 150 2.85 -13.14 14.10
CA ALA A 150 3.54 -11.87 13.95
C ALA A 150 4.38 -11.48 15.19
N ALA A 151 3.93 -11.85 16.40
CA ALA A 151 4.66 -11.58 17.64
C ALA A 151 6.00 -12.33 17.70
N GLU A 152 6.04 -13.57 17.19
CA GLU A 152 7.26 -14.37 17.11
C GLU A 152 8.27 -13.74 16.14
N ALA A 153 7.85 -13.45 14.90
CA ALA A 153 8.72 -12.84 13.90
C ALA A 153 9.26 -11.47 14.34
N LEU A 154 8.39 -10.60 14.86
CA LEU A 154 8.80 -9.29 15.38
C LEU A 154 9.76 -9.44 16.57
N GLY A 155 9.50 -10.40 17.46
CA GLY A 155 10.38 -10.69 18.59
C GLY A 155 11.77 -11.16 18.17
N GLN A 156 11.86 -12.01 17.15
CA GLN A 156 13.14 -12.42 16.57
C GLN A 156 13.87 -11.22 15.97
N VAL A 157 13.18 -10.37 15.18
CA VAL A 157 13.79 -9.16 14.60
C VAL A 157 14.29 -8.20 15.70
N ILE A 158 13.52 -7.98 16.77
CA ILE A 158 13.96 -7.15 17.91
C ILE A 158 15.25 -7.71 18.51
N LYS A 159 15.31 -9.01 18.78
CA LYS A 159 16.49 -9.68 19.37
C LYS A 159 17.71 -9.63 18.45
N GLU A 160 17.51 -9.81 17.15
CA GLU A 160 18.59 -9.80 16.15
C GLU A 160 19.17 -8.39 15.90
N THR A 161 18.35 -7.34 16.04
CA THR A 161 18.72 -6.00 15.60
C THR A 161 18.82 -4.95 16.71
N GLY A 162 18.29 -5.26 17.89
CA GLY A 162 18.11 -4.26 18.95
C GLY A 162 17.12 -3.15 18.55
N ALA A 163 16.20 -3.41 17.62
CA ALA A 163 15.18 -2.44 17.25
C ALA A 163 14.38 -1.99 18.48
N THR A 164 14.22 -0.68 18.67
CA THR A 164 13.54 -0.10 19.83
C THR A 164 12.15 0.41 19.50
N ARG A 165 11.81 0.46 18.21
CA ARG A 165 10.54 1.03 17.74
C ARG A 165 9.91 0.18 16.65
N ILE A 166 8.59 -0.03 16.75
CA ILE A 166 7.79 -0.69 15.70
C ILE A 166 6.70 0.28 15.25
N ILE A 167 6.61 0.54 13.95
CA ILE A 167 5.61 1.42 13.36
C ILE A 167 4.84 0.65 12.30
N PHE A 168 3.50 0.70 12.37
CA PHE A 168 2.63 0.08 11.39
C PHE A 168 1.28 0.81 11.28
N ASN A 169 0.59 0.60 10.17
CA ASN A 169 -0.76 1.14 9.98
C ASN A 169 -1.82 0.26 10.67
N LYS A 170 -2.82 0.88 11.28
CA LYS A 170 -3.97 0.19 11.88
C LYS A 170 -4.86 -0.43 10.82
N VAL A 171 -5.39 -1.60 11.17
CA VAL A 171 -6.45 -2.28 10.43
C VAL A 171 -7.67 -2.36 11.34
N HIS A 172 -8.85 -2.05 10.78
CA HIS A 172 -10.07 -1.84 11.58
C HIS A 172 -11.01 -3.05 11.61
N GLU A 173 -10.59 -4.21 11.12
CA GLU A 173 -11.39 -5.43 11.23
C GLU A 173 -11.40 -5.94 12.68
N PRO A 174 -12.55 -6.36 13.25
CA PRO A 174 -12.64 -6.74 14.66
C PRO A 174 -11.65 -7.82 15.09
N SER A 175 -11.50 -8.89 14.31
CA SER A 175 -10.56 -9.98 14.57
C SER A 175 -9.11 -9.50 14.62
N ILE A 176 -8.76 -8.56 13.75
CA ILE A 176 -7.42 -7.98 13.67
C ILE A 176 -7.17 -7.02 14.84
N ILE A 177 -8.18 -6.24 15.27
CA ILE A 177 -8.07 -5.37 16.45
C ILE A 177 -7.79 -6.21 17.70
N GLU A 178 -8.50 -7.33 17.88
CA GLU A 178 -8.28 -8.23 19.01
C GLU A 178 -6.90 -8.90 18.97
N ARG A 179 -6.49 -9.39 17.79
CA ARG A 179 -5.14 -9.92 17.56
C ARG A 179 -4.07 -8.89 17.89
N ASP A 180 -4.21 -7.66 17.39
CA ASP A 180 -3.23 -6.60 17.60
C ASP A 180 -3.12 -6.21 19.09
N LYS A 181 -4.21 -6.27 19.87
CA LYS A 181 -4.14 -6.11 21.34
C LYS A 181 -3.27 -7.19 22.00
N ASN A 182 -3.47 -8.46 21.63
CA ASN A 182 -2.69 -9.58 22.16
C ASN A 182 -1.21 -9.48 21.74
N LEU A 183 -0.96 -9.08 20.50
CA LEU A 183 0.37 -8.83 19.96
C LEU A 183 1.10 -7.74 20.74
N LEU A 184 0.45 -6.61 21.04
CA LEU A 184 1.07 -5.53 21.82
C LEU A 184 1.48 -5.97 23.22
N GLY A 185 0.65 -6.77 23.90
CA GLY A 185 0.99 -7.36 25.19
C GLY A 185 2.26 -8.21 25.11
N LYS A 186 2.34 -9.11 24.13
CA LYS A 186 3.52 -9.96 23.90
C LYS A 186 4.76 -9.16 23.56
N LEU A 187 4.65 -8.16 22.68
CA LEU A 187 5.78 -7.30 22.32
C LEU A 187 6.30 -6.53 23.52
N HIS A 188 5.43 -6.02 24.39
CA HIS A 188 5.86 -5.33 25.61
C HIS A 188 6.72 -6.23 26.51
N THR A 189 6.31 -7.49 26.71
CA THR A 189 7.11 -8.48 27.44
C THR A 189 8.45 -8.74 26.75
N ILE A 190 8.47 -8.90 25.42
CA ILE A 190 9.72 -9.12 24.67
C ILE A 190 10.69 -7.94 24.81
N PHE A 191 10.18 -6.71 24.77
CA PHE A 191 10.99 -5.51 24.99
C PHE A 191 11.56 -5.47 26.42
N GLN A 192 10.73 -5.76 27.43
CA GLN A 192 11.17 -5.83 28.83
C GLN A 192 12.27 -6.87 29.04
N ASP A 193 12.08 -8.10 28.53
CA ASP A 193 13.05 -9.19 28.64
C ASP A 193 14.38 -8.86 27.93
N SER A 194 14.32 -8.02 26.89
CA SER A 194 15.49 -7.56 26.15
C SER A 194 16.13 -6.31 26.78
N GLY A 195 15.59 -5.78 27.88
CA GLY A 195 16.07 -4.55 28.52
C GLY A 195 15.84 -3.29 27.67
N LEU A 196 14.91 -3.32 26.73
CA LEU A 196 14.61 -2.23 25.80
C LEU A 196 13.30 -1.53 26.18
N VAL A 197 13.21 -0.23 25.90
CA VAL A 197 11.96 0.52 26.02
C VAL A 197 11.14 0.34 24.75
N ALA A 198 9.92 -0.16 24.91
CA ALA A 198 9.00 -0.38 23.79
C ALA A 198 8.42 0.94 23.26
N GLU A 199 8.75 1.32 22.04
CA GLU A 199 8.00 2.36 21.30
C GLU A 199 7.18 1.70 20.17
N ILE A 200 5.86 1.60 20.33
CA ILE A 200 5.00 1.01 19.31
C ILE A 200 4.00 2.04 18.81
N ASP A 201 4.11 2.41 17.54
CA ASP A 201 3.23 3.36 16.89
C ASP A 201 2.26 2.71 15.93
N GLN A 202 0.98 2.81 16.28
CA GLN A 202 -0.12 2.44 15.42
C GLN A 202 -0.66 3.68 14.70
N VAL A 203 -0.53 3.74 13.38
CA VAL A 203 -0.87 4.91 12.58
C VAL A 203 -2.21 4.73 11.87
N ASP A 204 -3.07 5.75 11.93
CA ASP A 204 -4.39 5.74 11.29
C ASP A 204 -4.37 6.29 9.85
N GLY A 205 -5.33 5.80 9.05
CA GLY A 205 -5.71 6.42 7.78
C GLY A 205 -5.11 5.79 6.53
N SER A 206 -4.66 4.52 6.58
CA SER A 206 -4.20 3.79 5.38
C SER A 206 -5.33 3.07 4.63
N HIS A 207 -6.26 2.42 5.34
CA HIS A 207 -7.29 1.55 4.73
C HIS A 207 -8.70 2.14 4.66
N VAL A 208 -8.95 3.26 5.33
CA VAL A 208 -10.28 3.87 5.44
C VAL A 208 -10.20 5.38 5.22
N LEU A 209 -11.23 5.94 4.59
CA LEU A 209 -11.36 7.39 4.42
C LEU A 209 -11.61 8.08 5.77
N TYR A 210 -12.46 7.47 6.59
CA TYR A 210 -12.80 7.90 7.94
C TYR A 210 -12.63 6.71 8.87
N THR A 211 -11.99 6.91 10.03
CA THR A 211 -11.90 5.83 11.01
C THR A 211 -13.28 5.57 11.60
N PRO A 212 -13.63 4.32 11.95
CA PRO A 212 -14.96 4.01 12.49
C PRO A 212 -15.36 4.86 13.69
N LYS A 213 -14.38 5.28 14.51
CA LYS A 213 -14.58 6.14 15.69
C LYS A 213 -15.03 7.57 15.34
N MET A 214 -14.80 8.02 14.10
CA MET A 214 -15.24 9.36 13.66
C MET A 214 -16.71 9.40 13.24
N ILE A 215 -17.33 8.24 13.03
CA ILE A 215 -18.68 8.17 12.45
C ILE A 215 -19.69 8.03 13.59
N GLU A 216 -20.34 9.14 13.92
CA GLU A 216 -21.46 9.16 14.86
C GLU A 216 -22.76 8.84 14.12
N MET A 217 -23.34 7.69 14.44
CA MET A 217 -24.66 7.31 13.95
C MET A 217 -25.73 7.89 14.88
N PRO A 218 -26.75 8.60 14.37
CA PRO A 218 -27.83 9.11 15.21
C PRO A 218 -28.63 7.94 15.78
N VAL A 219 -28.42 7.66 17.06
CA VAL A 219 -29.23 6.70 17.81
C VAL A 219 -30.45 7.46 18.33
N GLY A 220 -31.63 7.30 17.70
CA GLY A 220 -32.86 7.78 18.34
C GLY A 220 -33.96 8.42 17.49
N GLN A 221 -34.34 7.85 16.36
CA GLN A 221 -35.69 8.12 15.81
C GLN A 221 -36.52 6.87 15.54
N TYR A 222 -35.90 5.68 15.53
CA TYR A 222 -36.60 4.42 15.40
C TYR A 222 -36.50 3.66 16.71
N ARG A 223 -37.60 3.64 17.49
CA ARG A 223 -37.79 2.69 18.59
C ARG A 223 -37.89 1.29 17.96
N GLY A 224 -36.74 0.62 17.81
CA GLY A 224 -36.59 -0.66 17.10
C GLY A 224 -35.84 -0.59 15.76
N GLY A 225 -35.18 0.53 15.44
CA GLY A 225 -34.54 0.74 14.14
C GLY A 225 -33.34 -0.15 13.86
N HIS A 226 -33.34 -0.74 12.67
CA HIS A 226 -32.22 -1.52 12.15
C HIS A 226 -30.92 -0.70 12.16
N TRP A 227 -29.95 -1.13 12.96
CA TRP A 227 -28.55 -0.79 12.71
C TRP A 227 -28.21 -1.21 11.27
N GLY A 228 -27.47 -0.38 10.52
CA GLY A 228 -26.81 -0.85 9.30
C GLY A 228 -27.50 -0.62 7.95
N THR A 229 -28.29 0.45 7.77
CA THR A 229 -28.66 0.89 6.42
C THR A 229 -27.66 1.91 5.86
N LEU A 230 -27.39 1.84 4.55
CA LEU A 230 -26.39 2.68 3.87
C LEU A 230 -26.71 4.18 3.93
N THR A 231 -27.98 4.56 3.82
CA THR A 231 -28.38 5.97 3.69
C THR A 231 -28.09 6.81 4.95
N PRO A 232 -28.48 6.40 6.18
CA PRO A 232 -28.10 7.10 7.40
C PRO A 232 -26.58 7.18 7.59
N PHE A 233 -25.86 6.12 7.23
CA PHE A 233 -24.40 6.10 7.28
C PHE A 233 -23.77 7.14 6.34
N MET A 234 -24.23 7.23 5.09
CA MET A 234 -23.79 8.24 4.13
C MET A 234 -24.11 9.67 4.60
N ARG A 235 -25.25 9.89 5.26
CA ARG A 235 -25.61 11.19 5.85
C ARG A 235 -24.69 11.59 6.99
N SER A 236 -24.29 10.64 7.84
CA SER A 236 -23.30 10.90 8.90
C SER A 236 -21.92 11.23 8.31
N ILE A 237 -21.47 10.49 7.29
CA ILE A 237 -20.20 10.78 6.60
C ILE A 237 -20.20 12.16 5.95
N ALA A 238 -21.31 12.58 5.34
CA ALA A 238 -21.40 13.89 4.67
C ALA A 238 -21.20 15.09 5.61
N LYS A 239 -21.36 14.90 6.93
CA LYS A 239 -21.14 15.94 7.95
C LYS A 239 -19.67 16.03 8.39
N LEU A 240 -18.87 15.02 8.10
CA LEU A 240 -17.46 14.98 8.48
C LEU A 240 -16.64 15.95 7.62
N PRO A 241 -15.52 16.50 8.15
CA PRO A 241 -14.61 17.29 7.35
C PRO A 241 -14.09 16.45 6.18
N LYS A 242 -13.73 17.12 5.07
CA LYS A 242 -13.16 16.43 3.91
C LYS A 242 -11.99 15.53 4.36
N PRO A 243 -11.85 14.32 3.80
CA PRO A 243 -10.78 13.43 4.18
C PRO A 243 -9.43 14.08 3.89
N LYS A 244 -8.41 13.70 4.65
CA LYS A 244 -7.06 14.25 4.51
C LYS A 244 -6.50 13.91 3.13
N ARG A 245 -5.76 14.85 2.53
CA ARG A 245 -5.11 14.63 1.23
C ARG A 245 -4.01 13.56 1.33
N PRO A 246 -3.74 12.83 0.23
CA PRO A 246 -2.62 11.93 0.12
C PRO A 246 -1.31 12.64 0.45
N ILE A 247 -0.42 11.96 1.16
CA ILE A 247 0.92 12.46 1.44
C ILE A 247 1.92 11.88 0.45
N PRO A 248 2.95 12.66 0.04
CA PRO A 248 4.00 12.12 -0.80
C PRO A 248 4.78 11.05 -0.03
N PRO A 249 5.33 10.06 -0.74
CA PRO A 249 6.29 9.11 -0.17
C PRO A 249 7.51 9.85 0.41
N PRO A 250 8.18 9.29 1.44
CA PRO A 250 9.34 9.94 2.03
C PRO A 250 10.46 10.12 0.99
N ARG A 251 11.23 11.19 1.10
CA ARG A 251 12.36 11.45 0.18
C ARG A 251 13.52 10.49 0.42
N THR A 252 13.72 10.10 1.68
CA THR A 252 14.82 9.25 2.12
C THR A 252 14.29 8.26 3.14
N LEU A 253 14.77 7.02 3.08
CA LEU A 253 14.49 6.00 4.08
C LEU A 253 15.83 5.45 4.57
N PRO A 254 16.41 5.99 5.66
CA PRO A 254 17.71 5.54 6.17
C PRO A 254 17.67 4.04 6.41
N ARG A 255 18.60 3.28 5.83
CA ARG A 255 18.66 1.83 6.02
C ARG A 255 19.31 1.51 7.36
N ALA A 256 18.76 0.55 8.10
CA ALA A 256 19.46 -0.03 9.25
C ALA A 256 20.64 -0.90 8.77
N GLU A 257 21.83 -0.65 9.32
CA GLU A 257 23.01 -1.48 9.08
C GLU A 257 22.94 -2.76 9.93
N VAL A 258 22.02 -3.66 9.55
CA VAL A 258 21.78 -4.94 10.22
C VAL A 258 21.86 -6.08 9.22
N ASN A 259 22.43 -7.21 9.65
CA ASN A 259 22.46 -8.42 8.84
C ASN A 259 21.25 -9.29 9.19
N LEU A 260 20.14 -9.05 8.48
CA LEU A 260 18.93 -9.85 8.59
C LEU A 260 18.82 -10.79 7.40
N SER A 261 18.59 -12.08 7.66
CA SER A 261 18.12 -12.98 6.63
C SER A 261 16.71 -12.55 6.17
N SER A 262 16.34 -12.90 4.95
CA SER A 262 14.98 -12.71 4.43
C SER A 262 14.56 -14.00 3.76
N SER A 263 13.33 -14.44 4.00
CA SER A 263 12.74 -15.55 3.25
C SER A 263 12.56 -15.13 1.79
N ALA A 264 12.70 -16.07 0.86
CA ALA A 264 12.43 -15.81 -0.56
C ALA A 264 10.92 -15.64 -0.79
N ILE A 265 10.51 -14.53 -1.42
CA ILE A 265 9.09 -14.19 -1.64
C ILE A 265 8.36 -15.32 -2.37
N GLU A 266 8.92 -15.79 -3.48
CA GLU A 266 8.32 -16.84 -4.32
C GLU A 266 8.07 -18.14 -3.54
N GLN A 267 9.09 -18.59 -2.80
CA GLN A 267 9.04 -19.84 -2.05
C GLN A 267 8.18 -19.75 -0.79
N THR A 268 7.97 -18.54 -0.25
CA THR A 268 7.29 -18.36 1.04
C THR A 268 5.77 -18.29 0.91
N ILE A 269 5.28 -17.60 -0.12
CA ILE A 269 3.85 -17.22 -0.21
C ILE A 269 3.07 -18.24 -1.03
N VAL A 270 3.75 -18.89 -1.97
CA VAL A 270 3.16 -19.84 -2.91
C VAL A 270 3.59 -21.28 -2.59
N HIS A 271 4.24 -21.52 -1.43
CA HIS A 271 4.44 -22.90 -0.98
C HIS A 271 3.08 -23.55 -0.71
N TRP A 272 2.81 -24.63 -1.44
CA TRP A 272 1.65 -25.46 -1.24
C TRP A 272 2.10 -26.64 -0.39
N ASP A 273 1.97 -26.53 0.93
CA ASP A 273 2.17 -27.70 1.79
C ASP A 273 1.18 -28.78 1.36
N GLY A 274 1.70 -29.99 1.16
CA GLY A 274 1.06 -31.12 0.46
C GLY A 274 -0.28 -31.63 1.01
N GLU A 275 -0.89 -30.97 1.98
CA GLU A 275 -2.29 -31.22 2.38
C GLU A 275 -3.31 -30.57 1.44
N TRP A 276 -2.97 -29.43 0.83
CA TRP A 276 -3.76 -28.80 -0.26
C TRP A 276 -3.05 -28.90 -1.63
N GLY A 277 -1.75 -29.21 -1.62
CA GLY A 277 -0.84 -28.98 -2.75
C GLY A 277 -0.81 -30.00 -3.88
N ASP A 278 -1.24 -31.25 -3.70
CA ASP A 278 -1.07 -32.27 -4.76
C ASP A 278 -2.36 -32.86 -5.32
N LYS A 279 -3.50 -32.74 -4.63
CA LYS A 279 -4.77 -33.35 -5.08
C LYS A 279 -5.80 -32.35 -5.62
N ASN A 280 -5.71 -31.08 -5.20
CA ASN A 280 -6.71 -30.04 -5.51
C ASN A 280 -6.11 -28.71 -6.03
N SER A 281 -4.78 -28.61 -6.19
CA SER A 281 -4.27 -27.72 -7.24
C SER A 281 -4.94 -28.15 -8.55
N PRO A 282 -5.31 -27.25 -9.50
CA PRO A 282 -5.93 -27.64 -10.76
C PRO A 282 -4.94 -28.40 -11.66
N MET A 283 -4.46 -29.53 -11.18
CA MET A 283 -3.72 -30.53 -11.91
C MET A 283 -4.74 -31.17 -12.83
N ARG A 284 -4.69 -30.76 -14.11
CA ARG A 284 -5.37 -31.47 -15.17
C ARG A 284 -4.92 -32.93 -15.07
N TRP A 285 -5.86 -33.87 -14.93
CA TRP A 285 -5.57 -35.30 -14.93
C TRP A 285 -4.77 -35.64 -16.21
N GLY A 286 -3.45 -35.85 -16.08
CA GLY A 286 -2.53 -36.09 -17.20
C GLY A 286 -1.95 -34.86 -17.93
N GLY A 287 -1.96 -33.66 -17.35
CA GLY A 287 -1.29 -32.46 -17.91
C GLY A 287 -0.21 -31.89 -16.99
N PRO A 288 0.71 -31.04 -17.51
CA PRO A 288 1.68 -30.35 -16.66
C PRO A 288 0.97 -29.49 -15.60
N VAL A 289 1.64 -29.28 -14.46
CA VAL A 289 1.20 -28.39 -13.38
C VAL A 289 0.66 -27.10 -14.01
N SER A 290 -0.61 -26.79 -13.74
CA SER A 290 -1.37 -25.78 -14.45
C SER A 290 -0.68 -24.42 -14.46
N LYS A 291 -0.58 -23.81 -15.66
CA LYS A 291 -0.12 -22.44 -15.92
C LYS A 291 -1.10 -21.36 -15.41
N TRP A 292 -2.09 -21.73 -14.59
CA TRP A 292 -3.22 -20.89 -14.20
C TRP A 292 -2.78 -19.60 -13.51
N GLU A 293 -1.66 -19.62 -12.76
CA GLU A 293 -1.13 -18.41 -12.12
C GLU A 293 -0.72 -17.37 -13.17
N SER A 294 0.01 -17.81 -14.19
CA SER A 294 0.46 -16.96 -15.29
C SER A 294 -0.71 -16.55 -16.20
N ASP A 295 -1.70 -17.43 -16.42
CA ASP A 295 -2.91 -17.07 -17.16
C ASP A 295 -3.77 -16.07 -16.37
N MET A 296 -3.87 -16.23 -15.04
CA MET A 296 -4.55 -15.29 -14.16
C MET A 296 -3.86 -13.93 -14.24
N MET A 297 -2.57 -13.86 -13.93
CA MET A 297 -1.81 -12.61 -13.97
C MET A 297 -1.81 -11.99 -15.37
N GLY A 298 -1.72 -12.82 -16.42
CA GLY A 298 -1.78 -12.37 -17.81
C GLY A 298 -3.11 -11.70 -18.18
N ARG A 299 -4.24 -12.11 -17.58
CA ARG A 299 -5.53 -11.40 -17.75
C ARG A 299 -5.53 -10.03 -17.11
N TRP A 300 -4.77 -9.83 -16.03
CA TRP A 300 -4.64 -8.54 -15.34
C TRP A 300 -3.61 -7.60 -15.99
N GLY A 301 -2.82 -8.09 -16.94
CA GLY A 301 -1.81 -7.32 -17.67
C GLY A 301 -0.41 -7.39 -17.05
N SER A 302 0.56 -6.74 -17.68
CA SER A 302 1.96 -6.73 -17.23
C SER A 302 2.17 -6.05 -15.88
N ASP A 303 1.33 -5.07 -15.56
CA ASP A 303 1.43 -4.27 -14.35
C ASP A 303 0.55 -4.83 -13.21
N ALA A 304 0.02 -6.03 -13.40
CA ALA A 304 -0.82 -6.71 -12.42
C ALA A 304 -0.10 -6.88 -11.09
N GLY A 305 -0.76 -6.50 -10.00
CA GLY A 305 -0.17 -6.58 -8.68
C GLY A 305 0.93 -5.54 -8.42
N THR A 306 1.07 -4.49 -9.23
CA THR A 306 1.94 -3.34 -8.94
C THR A 306 1.16 -2.12 -8.40
N GLU A 307 1.83 -1.26 -7.63
CA GLU A 307 1.29 0.03 -7.18
C GLU A 307 0.92 0.92 -8.39
N TYR A 308 1.77 0.92 -9.43
CA TYR A 308 1.54 1.62 -10.68
C TYR A 308 0.30 1.11 -11.44
N GLY A 309 0.16 -0.21 -11.58
CA GLY A 309 -0.98 -0.82 -12.27
C GLY A 309 -2.32 -0.47 -11.62
N GLY A 310 -2.35 -0.35 -10.28
CA GLY A 310 -3.51 0.13 -9.56
C GLY A 310 -3.87 1.59 -9.91
N ARG A 311 -2.90 2.50 -9.86
CA ARG A 311 -3.10 3.91 -10.22
C ARG A 311 -3.54 4.07 -11.67
N GLU A 312 -2.88 3.38 -12.60
CA GLU A 312 -3.21 3.47 -14.01
C GLU A 312 -4.61 2.92 -14.29
N ARG A 313 -4.98 1.81 -13.64
CA ARG A 313 -6.34 1.27 -13.73
C ARG A 313 -7.39 2.25 -13.21
N MET A 314 -7.07 2.97 -12.13
CA MET A 314 -7.95 4.02 -11.64
C MET A 314 -8.09 5.16 -12.63
N ARG A 315 -6.97 5.67 -13.14
CA ARG A 315 -6.94 6.77 -14.11
C ARG A 315 -7.84 6.44 -15.31
N MET A 316 -7.68 5.23 -15.86
CA MET A 316 -8.48 4.73 -16.97
C MET A 316 -9.98 4.66 -16.62
N PHE A 317 -10.33 4.14 -15.44
CA PHE A 317 -11.73 4.09 -15.01
C PHE A 317 -12.34 5.50 -14.90
N LEU A 318 -11.62 6.47 -14.34
CA LEU A 318 -12.12 7.83 -14.16
C LEU A 318 -12.28 8.59 -15.48
N GLU A 319 -11.33 8.42 -16.41
CA GLU A 319 -11.34 9.12 -17.70
C GLU A 319 -12.33 8.52 -18.71
N ILE A 320 -12.49 7.19 -18.70
CA ILE A 320 -13.18 6.47 -19.78
C ILE A 320 -14.50 5.87 -19.30
N ASP A 321 -14.49 5.12 -18.20
CA ASP A 321 -15.61 4.23 -17.83
C ASP A 321 -16.61 4.87 -16.86
N LEU A 322 -16.17 5.82 -16.01
CA LEU A 322 -17.00 6.41 -14.97
C LEU A 322 -18.27 7.08 -15.53
N GLY A 323 -18.19 7.70 -16.71
CA GLY A 323 -19.34 8.33 -17.37
C GLY A 323 -20.45 7.35 -17.75
N ARG A 324 -20.14 6.06 -17.90
CA ARG A 324 -21.09 5.00 -18.26
C ARG A 324 -21.43 4.08 -17.09
N TYR A 325 -20.68 4.16 -15.98
CA TYR A 325 -20.76 3.27 -14.83
C TYR A 325 -22.20 3.03 -14.34
N GLU A 326 -22.99 4.07 -14.11
CA GLU A 326 -24.37 3.92 -13.63
C GLU A 326 -25.26 3.11 -14.60
N ALA A 327 -25.05 3.27 -15.91
CA ALA A 327 -25.80 2.56 -16.93
C ALA A 327 -25.30 1.13 -17.19
N THR A 328 -24.02 0.85 -16.95
CA THR A 328 -23.39 -0.42 -17.35
C THR A 328 -23.00 -1.35 -16.19
N ARG A 329 -22.97 -0.87 -14.93
CA ARG A 329 -22.44 -1.67 -13.79
C ARG A 329 -23.15 -3.00 -13.54
N SER A 330 -24.38 -3.16 -14.04
CA SER A 330 -25.17 -4.40 -13.90
C SER A 330 -24.95 -5.40 -15.03
N ASN A 331 -24.24 -5.01 -16.09
CA ASN A 331 -24.02 -5.83 -17.28
C ASN A 331 -22.75 -6.67 -17.10
N ALA A 332 -22.93 -7.93 -16.71
CA ALA A 332 -21.83 -8.87 -16.50
C ALA A 332 -21.26 -9.47 -17.80
N ASP A 333 -21.98 -9.31 -18.92
CA ASP A 333 -21.62 -9.77 -20.27
C ASP A 333 -20.63 -8.84 -20.98
N ILE A 334 -20.59 -7.55 -20.59
CA ILE A 334 -19.57 -6.61 -21.06
C ILE A 334 -18.22 -7.07 -20.52
N ARG A 335 -17.43 -7.71 -21.38
CA ARG A 335 -16.08 -8.14 -21.04
C ARG A 335 -15.25 -6.92 -20.67
N ALA A 336 -14.75 -6.92 -19.43
CA ALA A 336 -13.72 -5.99 -19.03
C ALA A 336 -12.47 -6.30 -19.84
N GLU A 337 -12.20 -5.51 -20.87
CA GLU A 337 -10.91 -5.53 -21.53
C GLU A 337 -9.94 -4.74 -20.67
N LEU A 338 -8.99 -5.45 -20.05
CA LEU A 338 -8.00 -4.89 -19.13
C LEU A 338 -6.78 -4.30 -19.85
N SER A 339 -6.82 -4.24 -21.19
CA SER A 339 -5.81 -3.60 -22.04
C SER A 339 -5.96 -2.07 -22.03
N SER A 340 -4.93 -1.35 -22.48
CA SER A 340 -4.83 0.11 -22.49
C SER A 340 -5.90 0.85 -23.33
N HIS A 341 -6.78 0.12 -24.02
CA HIS A 341 -7.88 0.69 -24.81
C HIS A 341 -9.23 0.00 -24.55
N GLY A 342 -9.27 -0.92 -23.58
CA GLY A 342 -10.45 -1.71 -23.26
C GLY A 342 -11.40 -0.99 -22.32
N HIS A 343 -12.72 -1.13 -22.57
CA HIS A 343 -13.75 -0.63 -21.67
C HIS A 343 -14.07 -1.66 -20.57
N SER A 344 -14.47 -1.16 -19.41
CA SER A 344 -14.98 -2.01 -18.34
C SER A 344 -16.23 -1.41 -17.68
N PRO A 345 -17.26 -2.21 -17.41
CA PRO A 345 -18.46 -1.72 -16.73
C PRO A 345 -18.19 -1.36 -15.25
N VAL A 346 -17.05 -1.78 -14.70
CA VAL A 346 -16.64 -1.58 -13.31
C VAL A 346 -15.15 -1.23 -13.24
N SER A 347 -14.69 -0.72 -12.10
CA SER A 347 -13.31 -0.23 -11.96
C SER A 347 -12.25 -1.33 -11.96
N VAL A 348 -12.61 -2.54 -11.52
CA VAL A 348 -11.68 -3.67 -11.36
C VAL A 348 -10.50 -3.33 -10.41
N LEU A 349 -10.78 -2.56 -9.36
CA LEU A 349 -9.78 -2.08 -8.39
C LEU A 349 -9.74 -2.87 -7.08
N SER A 350 -10.64 -3.85 -6.91
CA SER A 350 -10.81 -4.57 -5.64
C SER A 350 -9.54 -5.26 -5.11
N PRO A 351 -8.70 -5.97 -5.90
CA PRO A 351 -7.50 -6.57 -5.35
C PRO A 351 -6.43 -5.53 -4.95
N TYR A 352 -6.28 -4.45 -5.73
CA TYR A 352 -5.39 -3.33 -5.38
C TYR A 352 -5.79 -2.65 -4.07
N LEU A 353 -7.10 -2.47 -3.85
CA LEU A 353 -7.65 -1.96 -2.60
C LEU A 353 -7.46 -2.91 -1.42
N ARG A 354 -7.61 -4.23 -1.64
CA ARG A 354 -7.51 -5.26 -0.60
C ARG A 354 -6.10 -5.33 0.01
N TRP A 355 -5.07 -5.21 -0.84
CA TRP A 355 -3.66 -5.24 -0.43
C TRP A 355 -3.04 -3.85 -0.25
N GLY A 356 -3.87 -2.81 -0.33
CA GLY A 356 -3.49 -1.43 -0.05
C GLY A 356 -2.41 -0.89 -0.97
N GLN A 357 -2.38 -1.37 -2.21
CA GLN A 357 -1.54 -0.90 -3.32
C GLN A 357 -1.99 0.45 -3.87
N MET A 358 -3.18 0.87 -3.47
CA MET A 358 -3.71 2.19 -3.78
C MET A 358 -4.36 2.78 -2.55
N TYR A 359 -4.31 4.09 -2.45
CA TYR A 359 -5.05 4.80 -1.43
C TYR A 359 -6.45 5.20 -1.89
N LYS A 360 -7.44 4.97 -1.02
CA LYS A 360 -8.86 5.22 -1.30
C LYS A 360 -9.19 6.69 -1.57
N MET A 361 -8.34 7.63 -1.16
CA MET A 361 -8.60 9.06 -1.35
C MET A 361 -8.19 9.57 -2.73
N GLU A 362 -7.26 8.91 -3.43
CA GLU A 362 -7.00 9.24 -4.84
C GLU A 362 -8.30 9.14 -5.64
N MET A 363 -9.13 8.13 -5.32
CA MET A 363 -10.48 7.97 -5.89
C MET A 363 -11.40 9.17 -5.61
N TYR A 364 -11.39 9.66 -4.37
CA TYR A 364 -12.28 10.73 -3.93
C TYR A 364 -11.82 12.10 -4.43
N ILE A 365 -10.51 12.38 -4.42
CA ILE A 365 -9.94 13.67 -4.81
C ILE A 365 -10.05 13.89 -6.31
N THR A 366 -9.70 12.89 -7.12
CA THR A 366 -9.72 13.04 -8.58
C THR A 366 -11.14 13.32 -9.08
N ARG A 367 -12.19 12.90 -8.36
CA ARG A 367 -13.58 13.24 -8.69
C ARG A 367 -14.03 14.58 -8.12
N VAL A 368 -13.78 14.86 -6.84
CA VAL A 368 -14.35 16.03 -6.15
C VAL A 368 -13.63 17.34 -6.49
N LEU A 369 -12.35 17.29 -6.89
CA LEU A 369 -11.59 18.49 -7.31
C LEU A 369 -11.58 18.74 -8.82
N SER A 370 -12.04 17.80 -9.65
CA SER A 370 -12.19 18.02 -11.09
C SER A 370 -13.58 18.53 -11.50
N THR A 371 -14.54 18.50 -10.57
CA THR A 371 -15.94 18.88 -10.80
C THR A 371 -16.39 20.12 -10.02
N GLY A 372 -15.49 20.75 -9.26
CA GLY A 372 -15.70 22.06 -8.64
C GLY A 372 -14.60 23.01 -9.08
#